data_AF-A0A068ULM3-F1
#
_entry.id   AF-A0A068ULM3-F1
#
_cell.length_a   1.000
_cell.length_b   1.000
_cell.length_c   1.000
_cell.angle_alpha   90.00
_cell.angle_beta   90.00
_cell.angle_gamma   90.00
#
_symmetry.space_group_name_H-M   'P 1'
#
loop_
_entity.id
_entity.type
_entity.pdbx_description
1 polymer ?
#
loop_
_entity_poly.entity_id
_entity_poly.type
_entity_poly.pdbx_seq_one_letter_code
_entity_poly.pdbx_strand_id
1 'polypeptide(L)'
;MHVIFPSGAEIGRFVVMLRNPSSVLKACAAFALLQFTIPGGRHAAHHVSLLQNAGAPRVLRAAAAAATAPLEAKIFARIVLRNLEHHQTDPSFL
;
A
#
# COMPACT_ATOMS: atom_id res chain seq x y z
N MET A 1 3.38 7.50 -16.98
CA MET A 1 2.26 6.87 -16.24
C MET A 1 1.80 7.89 -15.21
N HIS A 2 0.66 8.57 -15.47
CA HIS A 2 0.16 9.65 -14.62
C HIS A 2 -0.31 9.05 -13.29
N VAL A 3 0.41 9.31 -12.19
CA VAL A 3 -0.02 8.90 -10.86
C VAL A 3 -1.16 9.84 -10.48
N ILE A 4 -2.39 9.32 -10.50
CA ILE A 4 -3.57 10.00 -9.94
C ILE A 4 -3.23 10.37 -8.50
N PHE A 5 -3.56 11.58 -8.05
CA PHE A 5 -3.43 12.01 -6.66
C PHE A 5 -4.65 11.50 -5.88
N PRO A 6 -4.60 10.35 -5.20
CA PRO A 6 -5.73 9.92 -4.39
C PRO A 6 -5.85 10.82 -3.16
N SER A 7 -7.05 11.29 -2.90
CA SER A 7 -7.43 11.75 -1.56
C SER A 7 -7.27 10.60 -0.55
N GLY A 8 -7.10 10.93 0.75
CA GLY A 8 -6.98 9.90 1.80
C GLY A 8 -8.15 8.88 1.81
N ALA A 9 -9.34 9.32 1.41
CA ALA A 9 -10.51 8.45 1.26
C ALA A 9 -10.34 7.40 0.14
N GLU A 10 -9.66 7.75 -0.96
CA GLU A 10 -9.38 6.83 -2.06
C GLU A 10 -8.32 5.80 -1.67
N ILE A 11 -7.27 6.20 -0.95
CA ILE A 11 -6.28 5.27 -0.37
C ILE A 11 -6.96 4.25 0.55
N GLY A 12 -7.85 4.71 1.44
CA GLY A 12 -8.59 3.84 2.34
C GLY A 12 -9.43 2.79 1.62
N ARG A 13 -10.03 3.12 0.48
CA ARG A 13 -10.79 2.15 -0.35
C ARG A 13 -9.90 1.02 -0.87
N PHE A 14 -8.68 1.31 -1.31
CA PHE A 14 -7.74 0.26 -1.73
C PHE A 14 -7.31 -0.64 -0.57
N VAL A 15 -7.11 -0.06 0.62
CA VAL A 15 -6.82 -0.85 1.83
C VAL A 15 -7.96 -1.81 2.17
N VAL A 16 -9.23 -1.35 2.10
CA VAL A 16 -10.40 -2.21 2.29
C VAL A 16 -10.49 -3.28 1.20
N MET A 17 -10.17 -2.92 -0.05
CA MET A 17 -10.23 -3.82 -1.20
C MET A 17 -9.28 -5.03 -1.08
N LEU A 18 -8.17 -4.92 -0.33
CA LEU A 18 -7.28 -6.06 -0.03
C LEU A 18 -7.97 -7.21 0.72
N ARG A 19 -9.11 -6.94 1.37
CA ARG A 19 -9.91 -7.94 2.09
C ARG A 19 -11.00 -8.58 1.23
N ASN A 20 -11.18 -8.13 0.00
CA ASN A 20 -12.21 -8.65 -0.90
C ASN A 20 -11.93 -10.12 -1.26
N PRO A 21 -12.93 -11.01 -1.44
CA PRO A 21 -12.68 -12.40 -1.86
C PRO A 21 -12.06 -12.52 -3.26
N SER A 22 -12.27 -11.54 -4.15
CA SER A 22 -11.74 -11.55 -5.52
C SER A 22 -10.22 -11.39 -5.55
N SER A 23 -9.54 -12.36 -6.16
CA SER A 23 -8.09 -12.37 -6.41
C SER A 23 -7.64 -11.17 -7.24
N VAL A 24 -8.39 -10.84 -8.30
CA VAL A 24 -8.09 -9.72 -9.20
C VAL A 24 -8.13 -8.40 -8.45
N LEU A 25 -9.17 -8.17 -7.65
CA LEU A 25 -9.30 -6.92 -6.89
C LEU A 25 -8.19 -6.76 -5.85
N LYS A 26 -7.76 -7.85 -5.20
CA LYS A 26 -6.58 -7.80 -4.29
C LYS A 26 -5.31 -7.41 -5.04
N ALA A 27 -5.06 -8.01 -6.20
CA ALA A 27 -3.86 -7.72 -6.99
C ALA A 27 -3.87 -6.27 -7.49
N CYS A 28 -5.00 -5.77 -8.01
CA CYS A 28 -5.16 -4.38 -8.43
C CYS A 28 -4.96 -3.41 -7.26
N ALA A 29 -5.56 -3.70 -6.11
CA ALA A 29 -5.41 -2.86 -4.92
C ALA A 29 -3.95 -2.83 -4.45
N ALA A 30 -3.30 -3.99 -4.32
CA ALA A 30 -1.91 -4.07 -3.89
C ALA A 30 -0.97 -3.35 -4.88
N PHE A 31 -1.22 -3.47 -6.18
CA PHE A 31 -0.47 -2.76 -7.21
C PHE A 31 -0.68 -1.24 -7.12
N ALA A 32 -1.91 -0.76 -6.96
CA ALA A 32 -2.17 0.68 -6.80
C ALA A 32 -1.44 1.25 -5.56
N LEU A 33 -1.48 0.52 -4.43
CA LEU A 33 -0.75 0.92 -3.22
C LEU A 33 0.76 0.92 -3.40
N LEU A 34 1.31 -0.01 -4.21
CA LEU A 34 2.71 0.03 -4.61
C LEU A 34 3.02 1.34 -5.32
N GLN A 35 2.23 1.71 -6.35
CA GLN A 35 2.44 2.94 -7.10
C GLN A 35 2.45 4.20 -6.22
N PHE A 36 1.62 4.25 -5.16
CA PHE A 36 1.58 5.38 -4.24
C PHE A 36 2.80 5.47 -3.31
N THR A 37 3.49 4.35 -3.09
CA THR A 37 4.60 4.23 -2.13
C THR A 37 5.95 4.00 -2.80
N ILE A 38 6.06 4.15 -4.13
CA ILE A 38 7.34 4.08 -4.83
C ILE A 38 8.29 5.14 -4.26
N PRO A 39 9.48 4.74 -3.74
CA PRO A 39 10.48 5.68 -3.27
C PRO A 39 10.90 6.68 -4.36
N GLY A 40 11.18 7.92 -3.97
CA GLY A 40 11.55 8.99 -4.91
C GLY A 40 10.36 9.69 -5.60
N GLY A 41 9.12 9.27 -5.34
CA GLY A 41 7.93 10.00 -5.77
C GLY A 41 7.73 11.30 -4.98
N ARG A 42 7.38 12.40 -5.67
CA ARG A 42 7.15 13.73 -5.07
C ARG A 42 6.18 13.74 -3.88
N HIS A 43 5.24 12.80 -3.85
CA HIS A 43 4.20 12.69 -2.80
C HIS A 43 4.26 11.37 -2.01
N ALA A 44 5.34 10.60 -2.14
CA ALA A 44 5.47 9.29 -1.50
C ALA A 44 5.30 9.38 0.02
N ALA A 45 5.98 10.33 0.68
CA ALA A 45 5.86 10.56 2.12
C ALA A 45 4.42 10.89 2.57
N HIS A 46 3.70 11.71 1.79
CA HIS A 46 2.31 12.04 2.08
C HIS A 46 1.40 10.81 1.98
N HIS A 47 1.53 10.01 0.92
CA HIS A 47 0.75 8.79 0.74
C HIS A 47 1.07 7.73 1.81
N VAL A 48 2.33 7.62 2.22
CA VAL A 48 2.76 6.75 3.32
C VAL A 48 2.05 7.15 4.62
N SER A 49 2.03 8.44 4.96
CA SER A 49 1.32 8.94 6.15
C SER A 49 -0.18 8.60 6.09
N LEU A 50 -0.83 8.83 4.94
CA LEU A 50 -2.24 8.46 4.75
C LEU A 50 -2.48 6.95 4.89
N LEU A 51 -1.59 6.11 4.36
CA LEU A 51 -1.65 4.66 4.50
C LEU A 51 -1.51 4.19 5.95
N GLN A 52 -0.58 4.79 6.69
CA GLN A 52 -0.39 4.49 8.11
C GLN A 52 -1.64 4.87 8.92
N ASN A 53 -2.18 6.07 8.69
CA ASN A 53 -3.40 6.56 9.35
C ASN A 53 -4.64 5.70 8.99
N ALA A 54 -4.69 5.15 7.79
CA ALA A 54 -5.74 4.21 7.37
C ALA A 54 -5.58 2.79 7.95
N GLY A 55 -4.56 2.53 8.78
CA GLY A 55 -4.29 1.21 9.36
C GLY A 55 -3.82 0.18 8.33
N ALA A 56 -3.29 0.64 7.18
CA ALA A 56 -2.83 -0.23 6.10
C ALA A 56 -1.77 -1.26 6.50
N PRO A 57 -0.78 -0.98 7.38
CA PRO A 57 0.25 -1.96 7.74
C PRO A 57 -0.32 -3.29 8.24
N ARG A 58 -1.39 -3.26 9.05
CA ARG A 58 -2.04 -4.48 9.55
C ARG A 58 -2.68 -5.28 8.41
N VAL A 59 -3.35 -4.59 7.49
CA VAL A 59 -4.04 -5.24 6.36
C VAL A 59 -3.05 -5.81 5.36
N LEU A 60 -1.99 -5.07 5.06
CA LEU A 60 -0.93 -5.51 4.16
C LEU A 60 -0.19 -6.74 4.72
N ARG A 61 0.07 -6.80 6.03
CA ARG A 61 0.64 -8.01 6.67
C ARG A 61 -0.28 -9.22 6.50
N ALA A 62 -1.57 -9.05 6.74
CA ALA A 62 -2.55 -10.13 6.53
C ALA A 62 -2.62 -10.55 5.05
N ALA A 63 -2.60 -9.60 4.12
CA ALA A 63 -2.61 -9.87 2.68
C ALA A 63 -1.33 -10.61 2.22
N ALA A 64 -0.17 -10.21 2.74
CA ALA A 64 1.11 -10.85 2.44
C ALA A 64 1.20 -12.29 2.99
N ALA A 65 0.58 -12.54 4.15
CA ALA A 65 0.55 -13.85 4.81
C ALA A 65 -0.56 -14.78 4.29
N ALA A 66 -1.52 -14.27 3.52
CA ALA A 66 -2.65 -15.06 3.05
C ALA A 66 -2.20 -16.23 2.15
N ALA A 67 -2.53 -17.46 2.56
CA ALA A 67 -2.17 -18.68 1.84
C ALA A 67 -2.85 -18.77 0.47
N THR A 68 -4.08 -18.26 0.36
CA THR A 68 -4.93 -18.33 -0.83
C THR A 68 -4.88 -17.07 -1.70
N ALA A 69 -4.05 -16.08 -1.35
CA ALA A 69 -3.92 -14.86 -2.15
C ALA A 69 -3.03 -15.09 -3.38
N PRO A 70 -3.28 -14.37 -4.50
CA PRO A 70 -2.40 -14.38 -5.66
C PRO A 70 -0.96 -14.01 -5.28
N LEU A 71 0.01 -14.63 -5.95
CA LEU A 71 1.43 -14.41 -5.66
C LEU A 71 1.82 -12.93 -5.84
N GLU A 72 1.31 -12.29 -6.89
CA GLU A 72 1.54 -10.87 -7.19
C GLU A 72 1.04 -9.98 -6.06
N ALA A 73 -0.18 -10.23 -5.56
CA ALA A 73 -0.75 -9.48 -4.45
C ALA A 73 0.11 -9.60 -3.18
N LYS A 74 0.67 -10.79 -2.93
CA LYS A 74 1.58 -11.02 -1.78
C LYS A 74 2.90 -10.28 -1.95
N ILE A 75 3.48 -10.31 -3.15
CA ILE A 75 4.72 -9.60 -3.46
C ILE A 75 4.53 -8.09 -3.33
N PHE A 76 3.48 -7.54 -3.94
CA PHE A 76 3.18 -6.11 -3.86
C PHE A 76 2.91 -5.68 -2.41
N ALA A 77 2.13 -6.44 -1.64
CA ALA A 77 1.88 -6.12 -0.24
C ALA A 77 3.18 -6.10 0.60
N ARG A 78 4.13 -7.01 0.34
CA ARG A 78 5.44 -7.02 0.99
C ARG A 78 6.30 -5.82 0.61
N ILE A 79 6.29 -5.41 -0.66
CA ILE A 79 7.04 -4.23 -1.12
C ILE A 79 6.46 -2.98 -0.48
N VAL A 80 5.13 -2.81 -0.48
CA VAL A 80 4.46 -1.68 0.17
C VAL A 80 4.82 -1.63 1.67
N LEU A 81 4.81 -2.76 2.38
CA LEU A 81 5.25 -2.80 3.79
C LEU A 81 6.68 -2.28 3.98
N ARG A 82 7.62 -2.72 3.14
CA ARG A 82 9.00 -2.21 3.19
C ARG A 82 9.08 -0.72 2.90
N ASN A 83 8.29 -0.22 1.94
CA ASN A 83 8.24 1.20 1.64
C ASN A 83 7.72 2.01 2.84
N LEU A 84 6.68 1.52 3.53
CA LEU A 84 6.16 2.16 4.74
C LEU A 84 7.20 2.19 5.87
N GLU A 85 7.96 1.11 6.05
CA GLU A 85 9.02 1.00 7.07
C GLU A 85 10.21 1.92 6.74
N HIS A 86 10.62 1.98 5.48
CA HIS A 86 11.72 2.84 5.03
C HIS A 86 11.46 4.33 5.32
N HIS A 87 10.22 4.78 5.08
CA HIS A 87 9.82 6.15 5.38
C HIS A 87 9.64 6.46 6.88
N GLN A 88 9.54 5.45 7.76
CA GLN A 88 9.58 5.68 9.21
C GLN A 88 11.01 5.96 9.71
N THR A 89 12.00 5.47 8.98
CA THR A 89 13.43 5.59 9.35
C THR A 89 14.12 6.80 8.70
N ASP A 90 13.43 7.52 7.80
CA ASP A 90 13.99 8.67 7.11
C ASP A 90 13.95 9.91 8.05
N PRO A 91 15.12 10.40 8.54
CA PRO A 91 15.21 11.41 9.61
C PRO A 91 14.85 12.83 9.15
N SER A 92 14.34 13.00 7.92
CA SER A 92 13.85 14.28 7.41
C SER A 92 12.55 14.79 8.06
N PHE A 93 12.03 14.06 9.06
CA PHE A 93 10.80 14.39 9.79
C PHE A 93 10.87 14.21 11.33
N LEU A 94 12.08 14.18 11.91
CA LEU A 94 12.29 14.57 13.32
C LEU A 94 12.83 16.00 13.35
#